data_AF-A0A6C0IGP5-F1
#
_entry.id   AF-A0A6C0IGP5-F1
#
_cell.length_a   1.000
_cell.length_b   1.000
_cell.length_c   1.000
_cell.angle_alpha   90.00
_cell.angle_beta   90.00
_cell.angle_gamma   90.00
#
_symmetry.space_group_name_H-M   'P 1'
#
loop_
_entity.id
_entity.type
_entity.pdbx_description
1 polymer ?
#
loop_
_entity_poly.entity_id
_entity_poly.type
_entity_poly.pdbx_seq_one_letter_code
_entity_poly.pdbx_strand_id
1 'polypeptide(L)'
;MVIKITNNEYIKILEYYKIPIPGTKKLIQKEAENILSEKLCKCIKNINIQEPRSIGICTKSIFNKKGLTRGKFQCKNKRFVTFRKTSPRKTRKKNK
;
A
#
# COMPACT_ATOMS: atom_id res chain seq x y z
N MET A 1 -10.20 -13.35 -7.38
CA MET A 1 -9.19 -14.04 -6.54
C MET A 1 -8.49 -13.02 -5.67
N VAL A 2 -8.48 -13.20 -4.35
CA VAL A 2 -7.74 -12.35 -3.42
C VAL A 2 -6.37 -12.98 -3.20
N ILE A 3 -5.31 -12.36 -3.75
CA ILE A 3 -3.95 -12.84 -3.56
C ILE A 3 -3.47 -12.37 -2.18
N LYS A 4 -3.27 -13.33 -1.27
CA LYS A 4 -2.76 -13.08 0.06
C LYS A 4 -1.31 -12.60 -0.03
N ILE A 5 -0.98 -11.56 0.73
CA ILE A 5 0.38 -11.05 0.81
C ILE A 5 1.24 -12.01 1.64
N THR A 6 2.47 -12.24 1.20
CA THR A 6 3.44 -13.07 1.92
C THR A 6 4.39 -12.20 2.74
N ASN A 7 5.04 -12.78 3.73
CA ASN A 7 6.04 -12.07 4.54
C ASN A 7 7.16 -11.44 3.70
N ASN A 8 7.57 -12.11 2.62
CA ASN A 8 8.60 -11.60 1.73
C ASN A 8 8.19 -10.28 1.05
N GLU A 9 6.91 -10.10 0.76
CA GLU A 9 6.42 -8.86 0.16
C GLU A 9 6.43 -7.70 1.17
N TYR A 10 6.19 -7.98 2.46
CA TYR A 10 6.37 -6.99 3.52
C TYR A 10 7.85 -6.61 3.69
N ILE A 11 8.76 -7.58 3.61
CA ILE A 11 10.21 -7.32 3.65
C ILE A 11 10.62 -6.40 2.49
N LYS A 12 10.19 -6.70 1.26
CA LYS A 12 10.46 -5.84 0.09
C LYS A 12 9.95 -4.40 0.26
N ILE A 13 8.84 -4.21 0.99
CA ILE A 13 8.34 -2.86 1.30
C ILE A 13 9.30 -2.15 2.25
N LEU A 14 9.74 -2.81 3.32
CA LEU A 14 10.70 -2.25 4.28
C LEU A 14 12.04 -1.93 3.59
N GLU A 15 12.54 -2.83 2.75
CA GLU A 15 13.76 -2.64 1.95
C GLU A 15 13.64 -1.43 1.00
N TYR A 16 12.52 -1.31 0.28
CA TYR A 16 12.27 -0.17 -0.60
C TYR A 16 12.35 1.17 0.14
N TYR A 17 11.86 1.20 1.38
CA TYR A 17 11.89 2.39 2.24
C TYR A 17 13.15 2.48 3.11
N LYS A 18 14.11 1.56 2.96
CA LYS A 18 15.36 1.47 3.73
C LYS A 18 15.14 1.41 5.24
N ILE A 19 14.13 0.64 5.66
CA ILE A 19 13.77 0.45 7.07
C ILE A 19 14.38 -0.88 7.56
N PRO A 20 14.96 -0.92 8.77
CA PRO A 20 15.49 -2.16 9.34
C PRO A 20 14.40 -3.22 9.45
N ILE A 21 14.74 -4.46 9.10
CA ILE A 21 13.81 -5.59 9.12
C ILE A 21 13.76 -6.13 10.57
N PRO A 22 12.63 -6.04 11.28
CA PRO A 22 12.52 -6.59 12.62
C PRO A 22 12.51 -8.12 12.60
N GLY A 23 12.96 -8.75 13.69
CA GLY A 23 13.16 -10.20 13.74
C GLY A 23 11.89 -11.06 13.71
N THR A 24 10.71 -10.49 13.99
CA THR A 24 9.45 -11.27 14.06
C THR A 24 8.46 -10.92 12.96
N LYS A 25 7.76 -11.94 12.45
CA LYS A 25 6.77 -11.81 11.36
C LYS A 25 5.70 -10.77 11.67
N LYS A 26 5.20 -10.72 12.90
CA LYS A 26 4.17 -9.76 13.34
C LYS A 26 4.69 -8.32 13.29
N LEU A 27 5.93 -8.09 13.72
CA LEU A 27 6.53 -6.76 13.67
C LEU A 27 6.80 -6.32 12.24
N ILE A 28 7.28 -7.21 11.37
CA ILE A 28 7.49 -6.91 9.95
C ILE A 28 6.19 -6.40 9.30
N GLN A 29 5.08 -7.10 9.55
CA GLN A 29 3.76 -6.72 9.03
C GLN A 29 3.31 -5.37 9.56
N LYS A 30 3.37 -5.20 10.89
CA LYS A 30 2.95 -3.96 11.56
C LYS A 30 3.76 -2.76 11.08
N GLU A 31 5.07 -2.92 10.94
CA GLU A 31 5.96 -1.84 10.52
C GLU A 31 5.68 -1.43 9.07
N ALA A 32 5.56 -2.41 8.17
CA ALA A 32 5.24 -2.15 6.78
C ALA A 32 3.86 -1.48 6.61
N GLU A 33 2.85 -1.92 7.35
CA GLU A 33 1.52 -1.29 7.38
C GLU A 33 1.60 0.15 7.92
N ASN A 34 2.37 0.36 8.99
CA ASN A 34 2.55 1.68 9.58
C ASN A 34 3.18 2.66 8.58
N ILE A 35 4.28 2.28 7.94
CA ILE A 35 4.98 3.11 6.94
C ILE A 35 4.08 3.43 5.75
N LEU A 36 3.39 2.43 5.21
CA LEU A 36 2.48 2.65 4.09
C LEU A 36 1.34 3.59 4.46
N SER A 37 0.79 3.45 5.68
CA SER A 37 -0.25 4.34 6.18
C SER A 37 0.27 5.76 6.36
N GLU A 38 1.47 5.92 6.91
CA GLU A 38 2.09 7.22 7.14
C GLU A 38 2.36 7.94 5.82
N LYS A 39 2.93 7.26 4.83
CA LYS A 39 3.20 7.83 3.50
C LYS A 39 1.90 8.20 2.79
N LEU A 40 0.87 7.35 2.88
CA LEU A 40 -0.44 7.62 2.31
C LEU A 40 -1.07 8.87 2.93
N CYS A 41 -1.08 8.97 4.26
CA CYS A 41 -1.68 10.09 4.97
C CYS A 41 -0.91 11.39 4.77
N LYS A 42 0.43 11.35 4.76
CA LYS A 42 1.27 12.52 4.43
C LYS A 42 0.98 13.00 3.01
N CYS A 43 0.89 12.09 2.06
CA CYS A 43 0.55 12.44 0.68
C CYS A 43 -0.82 13.11 0.58
N ILE A 44 -1.86 12.54 1.22
CA ILE A 44 -3.22 13.11 1.20
C ILE A 44 -3.22 14.51 1.82
N LYS A 45 -2.52 14.70 2.94
CA LYS A 45 -2.41 15.99 3.65
C LYS A 45 -1.71 17.06 2.79
N ASN A 46 -0.68 16.68 2.03
CA ASN A 46 0.14 17.63 1.28
C ASN A 46 -0.53 18.14 -0.01
N ILE A 47 -1.38 17.35 -0.65
CA ILE A 47 -1.93 17.69 -1.96
C ILE A 47 -2.96 18.84 -1.90
N ASN A 48 -3.58 19.10 -0.75
CA ASN A 48 -4.51 20.23 -0.51
C ASN A 48 -5.63 20.41 -1.57
N ILE A 49 -5.98 19.33 -2.27
CA ILE A 49 -7.15 19.20 -3.16
C ILE A 49 -8.26 18.46 -2.38
N GLN A 50 -9.49 18.49 -2.88
CA GLN A 50 -10.60 17.64 -2.45
C GLN A 50 -10.14 16.22 -2.07
N GLU A 51 -10.55 15.81 -0.85
CA GLU A 51 -10.17 14.55 -0.20
C GLU A 51 -10.19 13.31 -1.12
N PRO A 52 -11.27 13.03 -1.91
CA PRO A 52 -11.31 11.84 -2.75
C PRO A 52 -10.26 11.84 -3.87
N ARG A 53 -9.98 13.01 -4.45
CA ARG A 53 -9.01 13.14 -5.55
C ARG A 53 -7.58 12.93 -5.03
N SER A 54 -7.26 13.51 -3.88
CA SER A 54 -5.99 13.31 -3.19
C SER A 54 -5.75 11.85 -2.84
N ILE A 55 -6.77 11.14 -2.34
CA ILE A 55 -6.69 9.70 -2.06
C ILE A 55 -6.37 8.91 -3.33
N GLY A 56 -7.02 9.20 -4.46
CA GLY A 56 -6.77 8.52 -5.74
C GLY A 56 -5.32 8.67 -6.21
N ILE A 57 -4.79 9.90 -6.19
CA ILE A 57 -3.42 10.21 -6.60
C ILE A 57 -2.41 9.49 -5.70
N CYS A 58 -2.58 9.61 -4.39
CA CYS A 58 -1.69 8.99 -3.42
C CYS A 58 -1.75 7.46 -3.48
N THR A 59 -2.95 6.90 -3.66
CA THR A 59 -3.14 5.45 -3.84
C THR A 59 -2.36 4.95 -5.06
N LYS A 60 -2.42 5.69 -6.18
CA LYS A 60 -1.69 5.34 -7.40
C LYS A 60 -0.18 5.31 -7.16
N SER A 61 0.35 6.33 -6.49
CA SER A 61 1.80 6.47 -6.25
C SER A 61 2.32 5.45 -5.24
N ILE A 62 1.64 5.28 -4.11
CA ILE A 62 2.10 4.44 -2.99
C ILE A 62 1.80 2.96 -3.23
N PHE A 63 0.67 2.61 -3.85
CA PHE A 63 0.24 1.21 -3.99
C PHE A 63 0.27 0.73 -5.45
N ASN A 64 -0.48 1.36 -6.36
CA ASN A 64 -0.70 0.77 -7.69
C ASN A 64 0.58 0.67 -8.52
N LYS A 65 1.45 1.69 -8.49
CA LYS A 65 2.76 1.65 -9.17
C LYS A 65 3.67 0.53 -8.65
N LYS A 66 3.40 0.01 -7.44
CA LYS A 66 4.13 -1.10 -6.82
C LYS A 66 3.42 -2.45 -6.99
N GLY A 67 2.37 -2.54 -7.81
CA GLY A 67 1.59 -3.76 -7.97
C GLY A 67 0.76 -4.12 -6.73
N LEU A 68 0.44 -3.14 -5.89
CA LEU A 68 -0.41 -3.30 -4.71
C LEU A 68 -1.75 -2.59 -4.91
N THR A 69 -2.80 -3.15 -4.32
CA THR A 69 -4.12 -2.52 -4.25
C THR A 69 -4.40 -2.12 -2.81
N ARG A 70 -4.69 -0.83 -2.61
CA ARG A 70 -5.10 -0.28 -1.31
C ARG A 70 -6.43 -0.87 -0.87
N GLY A 71 -6.50 -1.31 0.38
CA GLY A 71 -7.72 -1.70 1.09
C GLY A 71 -8.26 -0.58 1.96
N LYS A 72 -8.80 -0.92 3.13
CA LYS A 72 -9.22 0.05 4.14
C LYS A 72 -8.00 0.76 4.72
N PHE A 73 -8.08 2.06 4.88
CA PHE A 73 -7.06 2.86 5.55
C PHE A 73 -7.74 3.89 6.43
N GLN A 74 -7.02 4.34 7.45
CA GLN A 74 -7.45 5.42 8.30
C GLN A 74 -6.25 6.29 8.65
N CYS A 75 -6.43 7.61 8.55
CA CYS A 75 -5.39 8.59 8.88
C CYS A 75 -5.64 9.29 10.22
N LYS A 76 -6.91 9.38 10.65
CA LYS A 76 -7.34 10.04 11.88
C LYS A 76 -7.35 9.02 13.03
N ASN A 77 -6.87 9.40 14.22
CA ASN A 77 -6.77 8.56 15.42
C ASN A 77 -5.78 7.40 15.28
N LYS A 78 -6.25 6.22 14.85
CA LYS A 78 -5.41 5.02 14.67
C LYS A 78 -5.03 4.91 13.21
N ARG A 79 -3.75 5.13 12.91
CA ARG A 79 -3.23 5.01 11.54
C ARG A 79 -3.07 3.55 11.18
N PHE A 80 -3.74 3.14 10.12
CA PHE A 80 -3.57 1.80 9.57
C PHE A 80 -3.86 1.80 8.08
N VAL A 81 -3.33 0.80 7.37
CA VAL A 81 -3.73 0.49 6.01
C VAL A 81 -3.66 -1.01 5.79
N THR A 82 -4.73 -1.54 5.22
CA THR A 82 -4.76 -2.90 4.69
C THR A 82 -4.51 -2.82 3.19
N PHE A 83 -3.84 -3.82 2.65
CA PHE A 83 -3.55 -3.87 1.22
C PHE A 83 -3.42 -5.31 0.75
N ARG A 84 -3.50 -5.49 -0.56
CA ARG A 84 -3.38 -6.80 -1.20
C ARG A 84 -2.55 -6.68 -2.45
N LYS A 85 -2.02 -7.80 -2.93
CA LYS A 85 -1.33 -7.84 -4.22
C LYS A 85 -2.35 -7.59 -5.33
N THR A 86 -2.01 -6.73 -6.28
CA THR A 86 -2.83 -6.53 -7.47
C THR A 86 -2.78 -7.81 -8.29
N SER A 87 -3.95 -8.39 -8.55
CA SER A 87 -4.04 -9.52 -9.48
C SER A 87 -3.58 -9.03 -10.86
N PRO A 88 -2.68 -9.74 -11.55
CA PRO A 88 -2.42 -9.46 -12.95
C PRO A 88 -3.78 -9.51 -13.67
N ARG A 89 -4.15 -8.42 -14.34
CA ARG A 89 -5.31 -8.48 -15.23
C ARG A 89 -4.94 -9.48 -16.31
N LYS A 90 -5.69 -10.57 -16.44
CA LYS A 90 -5.71 -11.30 -17.71
C LYS A 90 -6.11 -10.26 -18.75
N THR A 91 -5.18 -9.85 -19.60
CA THR A 91 -5.50 -9.06 -20.79
C THR A 91 -6.55 -9.88 -21.54
N ARG A 92 -7.79 -9.41 -21.59
CA ARG A 92 -8.70 -9.88 -22.63
C ARG A 92 -7.99 -9.48 -23.92
N LYS A 93 -7.40 -10.45 -24.63
CA LYS A 93 -7.06 -10.26 -26.04
C LYS A 93 -8.34 -9.74 -26.68
N LYS A 94 -8.35 -8.47 -27.08
CA LYS A 94 -9.39 -7.99 -27.99
C LYS A 94 -9.09 -8.74 -29.28
N ASN A 95 -9.82 -9.82 -29.54
CA ASN A 95 -9.88 -10.36 -30.88
C ASN A 95 -10.43 -9.22 -31.75
N LYS A 96 -9.58 -8.76 -32.67
CA LYS A 96 -9.93 -7.79 -33.70
C LYS A 96 -10.73 -8.53 -34.77
#